data_AF-A0A8H7K4L6-F1
#
_entry.id   AF-A0A8H7K4L6-F1
#
_cell.length_a   1.000
_cell.length_b   1.000
_cell.length_c   1.000
_cell.angle_alpha   90.00
_cell.angle_beta   90.00
_cell.angle_gamma   90.00
#
_symmetry.space_group_name_H-M   'P 1'
#
loop_
_entity.id
_entity.type
_entity.pdbx_description
1 polymer ?
#
loop_
_entity_poly.entity_id
_entity_poly.type
_entity_poly.pdbx_seq_one_letter_code
_entity_poly.pdbx_strand_id
1 'polypeptide(L)'
;MSIPFAPLVNGVPQHVQQEYDQFFAQKSLPFRDDEPLIGNPDCSWKSVQKHMLRACPFKLEDMVFKERLGDGIDGVVFKVSIDSAPYALKVFWDVEIPGERTSYAIQKECWNSALLQMMGAAIAQSEEPIYLKPEIESRKDALYNTQACHKRVEKTLLLFSSRNTFY
;
A
#
# COMPACT_ATOMS: atom_id res chain seq x y z
N MET A 1 31.44 -34.00 -17.64
CA MET A 1 30.78 -33.28 -16.52
C MET A 1 29.50 -32.70 -17.09
N SER A 2 28.35 -33.34 -16.86
CA SER A 2 27.04 -32.90 -17.37
C SER A 2 26.49 -31.79 -16.47
N ILE A 3 26.16 -30.64 -17.05
CA ILE A 3 25.48 -29.56 -16.35
C ILE A 3 24.04 -30.04 -16.06
N PRO A 4 23.57 -30.05 -14.80
CA PRO A 4 22.19 -30.43 -14.52
C PRO A 4 21.25 -29.43 -15.18
N PHE A 5 20.36 -29.92 -16.05
CA PHE A 5 19.29 -29.09 -16.61
C PHE A 5 18.35 -28.68 -15.47
N ALA A 6 18.02 -27.39 -15.41
CA ALA A 6 17.04 -26.89 -14.46
C ALA A 6 15.68 -27.58 -14.72
N PRO A 7 14.95 -28.00 -13.67
CA PRO A 7 13.62 -28.60 -13.83
C PRO A 7 12.70 -27.62 -14.57
N LEU A 8 11.97 -28.13 -15.57
CA LEU A 8 11.01 -27.37 -16.37
C LEU A 8 9.59 -27.70 -15.93
N VAL A 9 8.72 -26.69 -15.89
CA VAL A 9 7.26 -26.81 -15.73
C VAL A 9 6.63 -26.12 -16.93
N ASN A 10 5.77 -26.83 -17.68
CA ASN A 10 5.16 -26.32 -18.92
C ASN A 10 6.17 -25.77 -19.96
N GLY A 11 7.38 -26.32 -20.01
CA GLY A 11 8.45 -25.88 -20.92
C GLY A 11 9.23 -24.65 -20.46
N VAL A 12 8.96 -24.13 -19.27
CA VAL A 12 9.61 -22.95 -18.67
C VAL A 12 10.38 -23.39 -17.40
N PRO A 13 11.56 -22.81 -17.07
CA PRO A 13 12.24 -23.12 -15.82
C PRO A 13 11.32 -22.98 -14.59
N GLN A 14 11.38 -23.94 -13.68
CA GLN A 14 10.47 -24.01 -12.52
C GLN A 14 10.45 -22.72 -11.68
N HIS A 15 11.60 -22.06 -11.50
CA HIS A 15 11.68 -20.79 -10.76
C HIS A 15 10.89 -19.67 -11.44
N VAL A 16 10.92 -19.61 -12.78
CA VAL A 16 10.15 -18.63 -13.56
C VAL A 16 8.66 -18.92 -13.46
N GLN A 17 8.24 -20.19 -13.51
CA GLN A 17 6.84 -20.56 -13.31
C GLN A 17 6.37 -20.18 -11.89
N GLN A 18 7.19 -20.42 -10.86
CA GLN A 18 6.90 -20.02 -9.48
C GLN A 18 6.78 -18.50 -9.33
N GLU A 19 7.63 -17.73 -10.01
CA GLU A 19 7.53 -16.27 -10.05
C GLU A 19 6.22 -15.82 -10.70
N TYR A 20 5.81 -16.44 -11.82
CA TYR A 20 4.51 -16.17 -12.45
C TYR A 20 3.34 -16.52 -11.52
N ASP A 21 3.37 -17.69 -10.87
CA ASP A 21 2.29 -18.12 -9.98
C ASP A 21 2.17 -17.20 -8.75
N GLN A 22 3.30 -16.83 -8.12
CA GLN A 22 3.34 -15.86 -7.02
C GLN A 22 2.83 -14.49 -7.48
N PHE A 23 3.19 -14.08 -8.69
CA PHE A 23 2.79 -12.82 -9.29
C PHE A 23 1.28 -12.74 -9.53
N PHE A 24 0.68 -13.77 -10.13
CA PHE A 24 -0.78 -13.84 -10.32
C PHE A 24 -1.52 -14.00 -8.98
N ALA A 25 -0.96 -14.76 -8.03
CA ALA A 25 -1.53 -14.87 -6.69
C ALA A 25 -1.57 -13.51 -5.99
N GLN A 26 -0.54 -12.68 -6.10
CA GLN A 26 -0.52 -11.34 -5.50
C GLN A 26 -1.62 -10.44 -6.08
N LYS A 27 -1.86 -10.48 -7.39
CA LYS A 27 -2.93 -9.72 -8.06
C LYS A 27 -4.34 -10.14 -7.62
N SER A 28 -4.50 -11.36 -7.12
CA SER A 28 -5.78 -11.88 -6.63
C SER A 28 -6.07 -11.50 -5.17
N LEU A 29 -5.09 -10.94 -4.45
CA LEU A 29 -5.28 -10.53 -3.06
C LEU A 29 -6.30 -9.40 -2.95
N PRO A 30 -7.20 -9.45 -1.94
CA PRO A 30 -8.15 -8.39 -1.70
C PRO A 30 -7.43 -7.09 -1.32
N PHE A 31 -7.98 -5.97 -1.79
CA PHE A 31 -7.40 -4.63 -1.59
C PHE A 31 -8.44 -3.56 -1.25
N ARG A 32 -9.73 -3.94 -1.19
CA ARG A 32 -10.85 -3.09 -0.81
C ARG A 32 -11.60 -3.74 0.33
N ASP A 33 -12.08 -2.91 1.23
CA ASP A 33 -12.98 -3.26 2.33
C ASP A 33 -14.32 -2.55 2.09
N ASP A 34 -15.41 -3.24 2.41
CA ASP A 34 -16.77 -2.68 2.35
C ASP A 34 -17.09 -1.81 3.58
N GLU A 35 -16.25 -1.85 4.62
CA GLU A 35 -16.34 -0.92 5.75
C GLU A 35 -16.28 0.54 5.24
N PRO A 36 -17.24 1.41 5.58
CA PRO A 36 -17.21 2.81 5.19
C PRO A 36 -15.97 3.54 5.71
N LEU A 37 -15.44 4.46 4.90
CA LEU A 37 -14.35 5.36 5.28
C LEU A 37 -14.87 6.47 6.20
N ILE A 38 -15.32 6.08 7.39
CA ILE A 38 -15.85 6.96 8.44
C ILE A 38 -15.09 6.66 9.74
N GLY A 39 -14.69 7.72 10.45
CA GLY A 39 -13.93 7.59 11.69
C GLY A 39 -12.51 7.04 11.50
N ASN A 40 -11.86 6.71 12.62
CA ASN A 40 -10.47 6.24 12.63
C ASN A 40 -10.41 4.75 12.25
N PRO A 41 -9.45 4.33 11.39
CA PRO A 41 -9.20 2.92 11.11
C PRO A 41 -8.58 2.22 12.33
N ASP A 42 -8.68 0.88 12.37
CA ASP A 42 -7.91 0.07 13.32
C ASP A 42 -6.42 0.10 12.96
N CYS A 43 -5.65 0.91 13.69
CA CYS A 43 -4.21 1.04 13.51
C CYS A 43 -3.40 -0.10 14.16
N SER A 44 -3.95 -1.30 14.41
CA SER A 44 -3.19 -2.46 14.91
C SER A 44 -2.27 -3.09 13.85
N TRP A 45 -1.22 -3.81 14.26
CA TRP A 45 -0.14 -4.23 13.34
C TRP A 45 -0.66 -5.35 12.46
N LYS A 46 -1.54 -6.17 13.03
CA LYS A 46 -2.31 -7.17 12.31
C LYS A 46 -3.14 -6.54 11.19
N SER A 47 -3.77 -5.39 11.46
CA SER A 47 -4.55 -4.64 10.46
C SER A 47 -3.65 -3.93 9.46
N VAL A 48 -2.51 -3.37 9.89
CA VAL A 48 -1.50 -2.79 8.99
C VAL A 48 -0.94 -3.84 8.03
N GLN A 49 -0.77 -5.11 8.46
CA GLN A 49 -0.31 -6.17 7.56
C GLN A 49 -1.36 -6.62 6.54
N LYS A 50 -2.64 -6.30 6.78
CA LYS A 50 -3.79 -6.71 5.95
C LYS A 50 -4.61 -5.50 5.48
N HIS A 51 -3.96 -4.34 5.38
CA HIS A 51 -4.64 -3.08 5.11
C HIS A 51 -5.38 -3.14 3.77
N MET A 52 -6.66 -2.78 3.80
CA MET A 52 -7.52 -2.69 2.63
C MET A 52 -8.15 -1.31 2.62
N LEU A 53 -8.40 -0.77 1.43
CA LEU A 53 -9.01 0.54 1.31
C LEU A 53 -10.49 0.45 1.67
N ARG A 54 -10.88 1.12 2.77
CA ARG A 54 -12.27 1.30 3.18
C ARG A 54 -13.11 2.00 2.10
N ALA A 55 -14.38 1.67 2.04
CA ALA A 55 -15.30 2.17 1.02
C ALA A 55 -15.50 3.69 1.11
N CYS A 56 -15.32 4.39 -0.02
CA CYS A 56 -15.63 5.81 -0.11
C CYS A 56 -17.11 6.05 0.23
N PRO A 57 -17.45 6.97 1.16
CA PRO A 57 -18.84 7.23 1.53
C PRO A 57 -19.59 8.02 0.47
N PHE A 58 -18.87 8.66 -0.47
CA PHE A 58 -19.44 9.44 -1.55
C PHE A 58 -19.78 8.56 -2.74
N LYS A 59 -20.91 8.85 -3.35
CA LYS A 59 -21.33 8.28 -4.63
C LYS A 59 -20.87 9.16 -5.77
N LEU A 60 -20.90 8.61 -6.98
CA LEU A 60 -20.55 9.35 -8.19
C LEU A 60 -21.50 10.53 -8.43
N GLU A 61 -22.78 10.38 -8.09
CA GLU A 61 -23.79 11.45 -8.18
C GLU A 61 -23.50 12.66 -7.28
N ASP A 62 -22.71 12.48 -6.22
CA ASP A 62 -22.30 13.56 -5.32
C ASP A 62 -21.13 14.39 -5.89
N MET A 63 -20.51 13.93 -6.99
CA MET A 63 -19.28 14.50 -7.54
C MET A 63 -19.58 15.45 -8.70
N VAL A 64 -19.17 16.70 -8.57
CA VAL A 64 -19.17 17.66 -9.69
C VAL A 64 -17.77 17.72 -10.31
N PHE A 65 -17.63 17.17 -11.50
CA PHE A 65 -16.39 17.25 -12.28
C PHE A 65 -16.07 18.69 -12.67
N LYS A 66 -14.80 19.09 -12.52
CA LYS A 66 -14.31 20.43 -12.87
C LYS A 66 -13.37 20.39 -14.05
N GLU A 67 -12.12 20.04 -13.81
CA GLU A 67 -11.05 20.05 -14.81
C GLU A 67 -10.23 18.77 -14.71
N ARG A 68 -9.61 18.37 -15.83
CA ARG A 68 -8.63 17.30 -15.86
C ARG A 68 -7.31 17.84 -15.33
N LEU A 69 -6.73 17.17 -14.33
CA LEU A 69 -5.45 17.54 -13.72
C LEU A 69 -4.25 16.90 -14.44
N GLY A 70 -4.46 15.73 -15.05
CA GLY A 70 -3.41 15.05 -15.82
C GLY A 70 -3.75 13.59 -16.08
N ASP A 71 -2.88 12.92 -16.81
CA ASP A 71 -2.99 11.52 -17.16
C ASP A 71 -1.63 10.84 -17.21
N GLY A 72 -1.63 9.52 -17.10
CA GLY A 72 -0.45 8.70 -17.20
C GLY A 72 -0.78 7.27 -17.61
N ILE A 73 0.18 6.39 -17.37
CA ILE A 73 0.12 4.98 -17.80
C ILE A 73 -1.05 4.23 -17.14
N ASP A 74 -1.43 4.61 -15.92
CA ASP A 74 -2.41 3.88 -15.11
C ASP A 74 -3.83 4.48 -15.15
N GLY A 75 -3.97 5.75 -15.53
CA GLY A 75 -5.24 6.44 -15.45
C GLY A 75 -5.19 7.93 -15.77
N VAL A 76 -6.32 8.59 -15.53
CA VAL A 76 -6.51 10.04 -15.58
C VAL A 76 -6.96 10.55 -14.22
N VAL A 77 -6.51 11.75 -13.86
CA VAL A 77 -6.91 12.44 -12.63
C VAL A 77 -7.76 13.65 -12.98
N PHE A 78 -8.93 13.74 -12.35
CA PHE A 78 -9.82 14.89 -12.42
C PHE A 78 -9.85 15.63 -11.08
N LYS A 79 -10.00 16.94 -11.14
CA LYS A 79 -10.48 17.73 -10.01
C LYS A 79 -11.99 17.61 -9.97
N VAL A 80 -12.52 17.18 -8.83
CA VAL A 80 -13.95 17.12 -8.57
C VAL A 80 -14.27 17.94 -7.33
N SER A 81 -15.51 18.37 -7.18
CA SER A 81 -15.99 18.92 -5.91
C SER A 81 -17.11 18.06 -5.35
N ILE A 82 -17.03 17.77 -4.05
CA ILE A 82 -18.04 17.06 -3.27
C ILE A 82 -18.39 17.97 -2.09
N ASP A 83 -19.67 18.30 -1.90
CA ASP A 83 -20.11 19.27 -0.88
C ASP A 83 -19.31 20.60 -0.91
N SER A 84 -19.02 21.09 -2.12
CA SER A 84 -18.18 22.28 -2.40
C SER A 84 -16.70 22.18 -2.00
N ALA A 85 -16.27 21.08 -1.39
CA ALA A 85 -14.86 20.81 -1.09
C ALA A 85 -14.15 20.19 -2.31
N PRO A 86 -12.90 20.59 -2.64
CA PRO A 86 -12.17 20.06 -3.78
C PRO A 86 -11.48 18.72 -3.46
N TYR A 87 -11.55 17.77 -4.39
CA TYR A 87 -10.88 16.47 -4.32
C TYR A 87 -10.21 16.14 -5.66
N ALA A 88 -9.21 15.26 -5.61
CA ALA A 88 -8.65 14.60 -6.79
C ALA A 88 -9.30 13.22 -6.95
N LEU A 89 -9.89 12.96 -8.11
CA LEU A 89 -10.45 11.67 -8.50
C LEU A 89 -9.55 11.00 -9.54
N LYS A 90 -8.90 9.90 -9.17
CA LYS A 90 -8.14 9.06 -10.09
C LYS A 90 -9.06 7.99 -10.70
N VAL A 91 -9.18 8.00 -12.02
CA VAL A 91 -9.92 7.01 -12.82
C VAL A 91 -8.89 6.13 -13.53
N PHE A 92 -8.94 4.83 -13.28
CA PHE A 92 -7.99 3.86 -13.85
C PHE A 92 -8.44 3.38 -15.22
N TRP A 93 -7.49 3.10 -16.11
CA TRP A 93 -7.79 2.53 -17.44
C TRP A 93 -8.21 1.06 -17.36
N ASP A 94 -7.58 0.31 -16.46
CA ASP A 94 -7.81 -1.12 -16.29
C ASP A 94 -8.81 -1.36 -15.14
N VAL A 95 -9.94 -1.99 -15.46
CA VAL A 95 -10.97 -2.39 -14.47
C VAL A 95 -10.80 -3.84 -14.02
N GLU A 96 -10.11 -4.64 -14.83
CA GLU A 96 -9.78 -6.03 -14.55
C GLU A 96 -8.28 -6.19 -14.36
N ILE A 97 -7.87 -7.31 -13.74
CA ILE A 97 -6.46 -7.63 -13.56
C ILE A 97 -5.83 -7.73 -14.96
N PRO A 98 -4.91 -6.82 -15.34
CA PRO A 98 -4.30 -6.88 -16.66
C PRO A 98 -3.42 -8.14 -16.73
N GLY A 99 -3.67 -8.98 -17.73
CA GLY A 99 -3.02 -10.30 -17.86
C GLY A 99 -1.50 -10.20 -17.90
N GLU A 100 -0.97 -9.48 -18.90
CA GLU A 100 0.47 -9.42 -19.17
C GLU A 100 1.20 -8.27 -18.42
N ARG A 101 0.48 -7.28 -17.88
CA ARG A 101 1.13 -6.14 -17.20
C ARG A 101 1.70 -6.58 -15.87
N THR A 102 2.92 -6.15 -15.56
CA THR A 102 3.64 -6.45 -14.30
C THR A 102 3.06 -5.77 -13.06
N SER A 103 1.96 -5.01 -13.17
CA SER A 103 1.30 -4.40 -12.02
C SER A 103 -0.18 -4.15 -12.25
N TYR A 104 -0.99 -4.40 -11.22
CA TYR A 104 -2.37 -3.93 -11.13
C TYR A 104 -2.39 -2.62 -10.34
N ALA A 105 -2.44 -1.49 -11.06
CA ALA A 105 -2.22 -0.16 -10.46
C ALA A 105 -3.24 0.18 -9.38
N ILE A 106 -4.53 -0.11 -9.61
CA ILE A 106 -5.59 0.14 -8.63
C ILE A 106 -5.33 -0.60 -7.30
N GLN A 107 -4.85 -1.85 -7.34
CA GLN A 107 -4.52 -2.61 -6.13
C GLN A 107 -3.42 -1.92 -5.31
N LYS A 108 -2.32 -1.53 -5.97
CA LYS A 108 -1.20 -0.85 -5.32
C LYS A 108 -1.62 0.49 -4.71
N GLU A 109 -2.41 1.27 -5.44
CA GLU A 109 -2.89 2.57 -4.98
C GLU A 109 -3.87 2.45 -3.81
N CYS A 110 -4.74 1.43 -3.81
CA CYS A 110 -5.62 1.14 -2.69
C CYS A 110 -4.84 0.74 -1.44
N TRP A 111 -3.84 -0.14 -1.56
CA TRP A 111 -2.98 -0.52 -0.43
C TRP A 111 -2.22 0.69 0.12
N ASN A 112 -1.57 1.48 -0.74
CA ASN A 112 -0.89 2.70 -0.31
C ASN A 112 -1.84 3.68 0.38
N SER A 113 -3.03 3.90 -0.18
CA SER A 113 -4.03 4.81 0.38
C SER A 113 -4.52 4.35 1.75
N ALA A 114 -4.79 3.04 1.92
CA ALA A 114 -5.18 2.48 3.20
C ALA A 114 -4.05 2.65 4.24
N LEU A 115 -2.80 2.36 3.86
CA LEU A 115 -1.65 2.53 4.75
C LEU A 115 -1.48 4.00 5.18
N LEU A 116 -1.60 4.94 4.25
CA LEU A 116 -1.52 6.38 4.54
C LEU A 116 -2.65 6.85 5.46
N GLN A 117 -3.88 6.33 5.30
CA GLN A 117 -4.98 6.62 6.21
C GLN A 117 -4.68 6.13 7.63
N MET A 118 -4.13 4.92 7.77
CA MET A 118 -3.74 4.37 9.07
C MET A 118 -2.62 5.18 9.71
N MET A 119 -1.59 5.56 8.94
CA MET A 119 -0.50 6.40 9.42
C MET A 119 -1.01 7.78 9.86
N GLY A 120 -1.87 8.41 9.05
CA GLY A 120 -2.48 9.70 9.38
C GLY A 120 -3.32 9.64 10.65
N ALA A 121 -4.14 8.59 10.80
CA ALA A 121 -4.93 8.37 12.00
C ALA A 121 -4.07 8.11 13.23
N ALA A 122 -2.98 7.35 13.11
CA ALA A 122 -2.08 7.10 14.21
C ALA A 122 -1.32 8.36 14.64
N ILE A 123 -0.90 9.20 13.69
CA ILE A 123 -0.32 10.52 13.98
C ILE A 123 -1.33 11.39 14.73
N ALA A 124 -2.58 11.47 14.26
CA ALA A 124 -3.61 12.29 14.87
C ALA A 124 -4.00 11.84 16.29
N GLN A 125 -3.84 10.55 16.60
CA GLN A 125 -4.15 9.97 17.91
C GLN A 125 -2.93 9.89 18.84
N SER A 126 -1.73 10.23 18.38
CA SER A 126 -0.51 10.11 19.17
C SER A 126 -0.36 11.28 20.13
N GLU A 127 -0.23 10.99 21.43
CA GLU A 127 0.10 11.98 22.45
C GLU A 127 1.58 12.39 22.44
N GLU A 128 2.43 11.58 21.81
CA GLU A 128 3.88 11.80 21.74
C GLU A 128 4.37 11.88 20.29
N PRO A 129 5.55 12.48 20.05
CA PRO A 129 6.18 12.45 18.74
C PRO A 129 6.42 11.04 18.21
N ILE A 130 6.13 10.81 16.93
CA ILE A 130 6.47 9.59 16.20
C ILE A 130 7.81 9.81 15.50
N TYR A 131 8.82 9.04 15.89
CA TYR A 131 10.17 9.14 15.34
C TYR A 131 10.31 8.27 14.09
N LEU A 132 10.64 8.92 12.98
CA LEU A 132 10.89 8.26 11.70
C LEU A 132 12.39 8.32 11.37
N LYS A 133 12.88 7.32 10.64
CA LYS A 133 14.16 7.42 9.96
C LYS A 133 14.04 8.44 8.83
N PRO A 134 14.84 9.52 8.84
CA PRO A 134 14.78 10.58 7.83
C PRO A 134 15.26 10.09 6.46
N GLU A 135 16.23 9.17 6.45
CA GLU A 135 16.78 8.58 5.23
C GLU A 135 16.36 7.11 5.15
N ILE A 136 15.63 6.76 4.08
CA ILE A 136 15.14 5.41 3.83
C ILE A 136 16.06 4.78 2.78
N GLU A 137 17.03 4.00 3.24
CA GLU A 137 18.01 3.34 2.37
C GLU A 137 17.62 1.89 2.04
N SER A 138 16.71 1.31 2.85
CA SER A 138 16.31 -0.07 2.69
C SER A 138 14.81 -0.30 2.92
N ARG A 139 14.31 -1.42 2.39
CA ARG A 139 12.96 -1.92 2.71
C ARG A 139 12.74 -2.09 4.21
N LYS A 140 13.79 -2.46 4.96
CA LYS A 140 13.74 -2.59 6.41
C LYS A 140 13.52 -1.24 7.10
N ASP A 141 14.07 -0.16 6.57
CA ASP A 141 13.87 1.19 7.10
C ASP A 141 12.45 1.70 6.82
N ALA A 142 11.92 1.44 5.63
CA ALA A 142 10.53 1.74 5.30
C ALA A 142 9.55 0.99 6.23
N LEU A 143 9.83 -0.30 6.48
CA LEU A 143 9.05 -1.10 7.44
C LEU A 143 9.18 -0.58 8.87
N TYR A 144 10.37 -0.13 9.28
CA TYR A 144 10.57 0.49 10.59
C TYR A 144 9.71 1.74 10.75
N ASN A 145 9.70 2.64 9.77
CA ASN A 145 8.86 3.84 9.80
C ASN A 145 7.36 3.49 9.85
N THR A 146 6.95 2.49 9.07
CA THR A 146 5.56 1.98 9.10
C THR A 146 5.19 1.43 10.49
N GLN A 147 6.11 0.69 11.13
CA GLN A 147 5.91 0.18 12.49
C GLN A 147 5.94 1.27 13.56
N ALA A 148 6.72 2.33 13.38
CA ALA A 148 6.80 3.44 14.31
C ALA A 148 5.44 4.15 14.43
N CYS A 149 4.73 4.33 13.31
CA CYS A 149 3.37 4.86 13.31
C CYS A 149 2.38 3.94 14.05
N HIS A 150 2.67 2.65 14.16
CA HIS A 150 1.78 1.67 14.79
C HIS A 150 2.00 1.52 16.31
N LYS A 151 3.25 1.53 16.78
CA LYS A 151 3.59 1.06 18.14
C LYS A 151 3.13 2.04 19.24
N ARG A 152 1.88 1.87 19.71
CA ARG A 152 1.50 2.14 21.10
C ARG A 152 0.20 1.44 21.56
N VAL A 153 0.24 0.11 21.73
CA VAL A 153 -0.64 -0.59 22.69
C VAL A 153 0.11 -1.62 23.54
N GLU A 154 1.25 -2.18 23.09
CA GLU A 154 2.05 -3.05 23.96
C GLU A 154 3.44 -2.46 24.22
N LYS A 155 3.66 -2.06 25.48
CA LYS A 155 5.00 -1.90 26.04
C LYS A 155 5.75 -3.22 25.85
N THR A 156 6.67 -3.26 24.91
CA THR A 156 7.83 -4.16 24.98
C THR A 156 9.04 -3.39 24.47
N LEU A 157 9.95 -3.13 25.41
CA LEU A 157 11.30 -2.63 25.16
C LEU A 157 11.94 -3.42 24.01
N LEU A 158 12.46 -2.72 23.02
CA LEU A 158 13.64 -3.19 22.28
C LEU A 158 14.66 -2.05 22.28
N LEU A 159 15.50 -2.06 23.32
CA LEU A 159 16.82 -1.44 23.29
C LEU A 159 17.62 -2.10 22.17
N PHE A 160 18.13 -1.32 21.23
CA PHE A 160 19.33 -1.70 20.50
C PHE A 160 20.44 -0.71 20.86
N SER A 161 21.34 -1.20 21.72
CA SER A 161 22.67 -0.66 21.94
C SER A 161 23.54 -0.98 20.73
N SER A 162 24.21 0.02 20.17
CA SER A 162 25.54 -0.22 19.59
C SER A 162 26.51 0.80 20.18
N ARG A 163 27.26 0.35 21.19
CA ARG A 163 28.61 0.85 21.41
C ARG A 163 29.44 0.48 20.19
N ASN A 164 30.19 1.43 19.67
CA ASN A 164 31.53 1.18 19.14
C ASN A 164 32.33 2.49 19.23
N THR A 165 32.91 2.71 20.40
CA THR A 165 34.25 3.29 20.51
C THR A 165 35.24 2.34 19.87
N PHE A 166 36.01 2.80 18.89
CA PHE A 166 37.44 2.53 18.81
C PHE A 166 38.14 3.77 18.28
N TYR A 167 39.29 4.05 18.88
CA TYR A 167 40.16 5.21 18.70
C TYR A 167 40.62 5.44 17.26
#